data_AF-A0A949G1G3-F1
#
_entry.id   AF-A0A949G1G3-F1
#
_cell.length_a   1.000
_cell.length_b   1.000
_cell.length_c   1.000
_cell.angle_alpha   90.00
_cell.angle_beta   90.00
_cell.angle_gamma   90.00
#
_symmetry.space_group_name_H-M   'P 1'
#
loop_
_entity.id
_entity.type
_entity.pdbx_description
1 polymer ?
#
loop_
_entity_poly.entity_id
_entity_poly.type
_entity_poly.pdbx_seq_one_letter_code
_entity_poly.pdbx_strand_id
1 'polypeptide(L)'
;MTSASLREKPVRDLARLAKQHGVAGWHAMRKDQLIKALVSKAKKALPSEARRSAARPAKPSGERSKAAVVQPSPAAVAHNAEVARRIAEARERIAKAKNLATPPENGRAKRPVRDRMVLMVRGPYWLHAFWEVSPRSIERAQSALGQEWHGARPVLRVLRIESGLQGSPSEQVIREIEVHGGVKNWFIDVREPLRCRVEIGYRTSTGRFHALVRSNAVNTPAASQCDTLDAHWGDIINDCDRIYAMSGGFSPENNSTELQELFEERLRRPMGPPSAVRAEPAVDDEGEPVVTAFQLEVDAELIVYGATRPDAYVTLQGEPVKVQPDGTFRVRVDMPNKRQVLPIIASVPDGGGRQTVVMAVERNTKAMEPYSRDLHDE
;
A
#
# COMPACT_ATOMS: atom_id res chain seq x y z
N MET A 1 47.95 -9.15 -16.17
CA MET A 1 47.32 -7.97 -16.81
C MET A 1 46.10 -8.39 -17.60
N THR A 2 44.90 -7.96 -17.23
CA THR A 2 43.64 -8.26 -17.95
C THR A 2 43.36 -7.19 -19.01
N SER A 3 42.74 -7.57 -20.13
CA SER A 3 42.43 -6.65 -21.23
C SER A 3 41.45 -5.54 -20.86
N ALA A 4 40.56 -5.77 -19.88
CA ALA A 4 39.60 -4.79 -19.39
C ALA A 4 40.29 -3.62 -18.67
N SER A 5 41.23 -3.90 -17.75
CA SER A 5 41.97 -2.88 -17.00
C SER A 5 42.88 -1.99 -17.88
N LEU A 6 43.30 -2.51 -19.05
CA LEU A 6 44.11 -1.73 -20.00
C LEU A 6 43.27 -0.80 -20.90
N ARG A 7 41.96 -1.02 -21.03
CA ARG A 7 41.08 -0.15 -21.85
C ARG A 7 40.75 1.17 -21.16
N GLU A 8 40.65 1.16 -19.84
CA GLU A 8 40.33 2.31 -19.00
C GLU A 8 41.47 3.33 -18.91
N LYS A 9 42.72 2.88 -19.12
CA LYS A 9 43.91 3.76 -19.02
C LYS A 9 44.05 4.69 -20.23
N PRO A 10 44.52 5.93 -20.03
CA PRO A 10 44.82 6.86 -21.12
C PRO A 10 45.97 6.35 -21.98
N VAL A 11 46.04 6.79 -23.24
CA VAL A 11 47.06 6.34 -24.21
C VAL A 11 48.49 6.61 -23.71
N ARG A 12 48.67 7.72 -22.97
CA ARG A 12 49.96 8.09 -22.36
C ARG A 12 50.47 7.05 -21.36
N ASP A 13 49.56 6.49 -20.54
CA ASP A 13 49.90 5.46 -19.56
C ASP A 13 50.17 4.12 -20.24
N LEU A 14 49.40 3.78 -21.28
CA LEU A 14 49.64 2.58 -22.09
C LEU A 14 50.98 2.64 -22.82
N ALA A 15 51.38 3.80 -23.33
CA ALA A 15 52.69 4.02 -23.93
C ALA A 15 53.82 3.89 -22.89
N ARG A 16 53.64 4.45 -21.68
CA ARG A 16 54.59 4.31 -20.56
C ARG A 16 54.75 2.84 -20.14
N LEU A 17 53.64 2.12 -20.00
CA LEU A 17 53.62 0.67 -19.73
C LEU A 17 54.29 -0.13 -20.86
N ALA A 18 54.02 0.20 -22.12
CA ALA A 18 54.65 -0.45 -23.27
C ALA A 18 56.17 -0.21 -23.31
N LYS A 19 56.64 0.98 -22.92
CA LYS A 19 58.07 1.29 -22.76
C LYS A 19 58.69 0.47 -21.62
N GLN A 20 58.06 0.43 -20.44
CA GLN A 20 58.54 -0.33 -19.29
C GLN A 20 58.60 -1.84 -19.57
N HIS A 21 57.60 -2.35 -20.29
CA HIS A 21 57.57 -3.74 -20.71
C HIS A 21 58.37 -3.99 -21.98
N GLY A 22 59.04 -3.02 -22.61
CA GLY A 22 59.90 -3.21 -23.79
C GLY A 22 59.19 -3.68 -25.06
N VAL A 23 58.00 -3.14 -25.37
CA VAL A 23 57.28 -3.42 -26.62
C VAL A 23 57.93 -2.64 -27.76
N ALA A 24 58.46 -3.32 -28.78
CA ALA A 24 59.05 -2.65 -29.94
C ALA A 24 57.98 -1.91 -30.77
N GLY A 25 58.32 -0.72 -31.28
CA GLY A 25 57.41 0.07 -32.13
C GLY A 25 56.24 0.74 -31.39
N TRP A 26 56.28 0.85 -30.06
CA TRP A 26 55.18 1.38 -29.24
C TRP A 26 54.75 2.81 -29.61
N HIS A 27 55.66 3.64 -30.12
CA HIS A 27 55.40 5.03 -30.51
C HIS A 27 54.44 5.16 -31.71
N ALA A 28 54.42 4.16 -32.61
CA ALA A 28 53.59 4.17 -33.81
C ALA A 28 52.26 3.41 -33.63
N MET A 29 52.02 2.85 -32.44
CA MET A 29 50.87 2.00 -32.17
C MET A 29 49.66 2.79 -31.66
N ARG A 30 48.49 2.52 -32.24
CA ARG A 30 47.21 3.04 -31.70
C ARG A 30 46.86 2.35 -30.37
N LYS A 31 45.93 2.95 -29.61
CA LYS A 31 45.49 2.46 -28.29
C LYS A 31 45.20 0.94 -28.28
N ASP A 32 44.47 0.44 -29.26
CA ASP A 32 44.14 -1.00 -29.36
C ASP A 32 45.34 -1.90 -29.65
N GLN A 33 46.31 -1.40 -30.42
CA GLN A 33 47.55 -2.13 -30.73
C GLN A 33 48.47 -2.20 -29.50
N LEU A 34 48.57 -1.12 -28.72
CA LEU A 34 49.28 -1.10 -27.44
C LEU A 34 48.69 -2.11 -26.45
N ILE A 35 47.37 -2.18 -26.34
CA ILE A 35 46.67 -3.13 -25.46
C ILE A 35 46.96 -4.57 -25.90
N LYS A 36 46.84 -4.88 -27.20
CA LYS A 36 47.14 -6.22 -27.75
C LYS A 36 48.60 -6.61 -27.53
N ALA A 37 49.54 -5.70 -27.74
CA ALA A 37 50.97 -5.95 -27.56
C ALA A 37 51.34 -6.20 -26.09
N LEU A 38 50.78 -5.41 -25.15
CA LEU A 38 50.96 -5.61 -23.71
C LEU A 38 50.39 -6.97 -23.25
N VAL A 39 49.21 -7.36 -23.73
CA VAL A 39 48.60 -8.67 -23.41
C VAL A 39 49.42 -9.82 -24.01
N SER A 40 49.90 -9.69 -25.24
CA SER A 40 50.75 -10.71 -25.89
C SER A 40 52.07 -10.89 -25.13
N LYS A 41 52.69 -9.80 -24.69
CA LYS A 41 53.93 -9.87 -23.91
C LYS A 41 53.71 -10.43 -22.52
N ALA A 42 52.60 -10.08 -21.85
CA ALA A 42 52.21 -10.69 -20.59
C ALA A 42 51.99 -12.20 -20.72
N LYS A 43 51.36 -12.68 -21.81
CA LYS A 43 51.17 -14.11 -22.10
C LYS A 43 52.49 -14.84 -22.38
N LYS A 44 53.45 -14.19 -23.05
CA LYS A 44 54.80 -14.76 -23.29
C LYS A 44 55.68 -14.79 -22.04
N ALA A 45 55.37 -13.98 -21.03
CA ALA A 45 56.12 -13.92 -19.77
C ALA A 45 55.65 -14.97 -18.73
N LEU A 46 54.55 -15.70 -18.96
CA LEU A 46 54.22 -16.87 -18.15
C LEU A 46 55.10 -18.07 -18.57
N PRO A 47 55.74 -18.81 -17.65
CA PRO A 47 56.56 -19.97 -17.99
C PRO A 47 55.69 -21.09 -18.57
N SER A 48 56.06 -21.61 -19.74
CA SER A 48 55.49 -22.84 -20.30
C SER A 48 56.39 -24.04 -20.00
N GLU A 49 56.18 -24.72 -18.88
CA GLU A 49 56.49 -26.16 -18.78
C GLU A 49 55.46 -26.92 -19.62
N ALA A 50 55.67 -26.97 -20.93
CA ALA A 50 55.11 -27.95 -21.88
C ALA A 50 55.21 -27.37 -23.29
N ARG A 51 56.36 -27.59 -23.96
CA ARG A 51 56.51 -27.74 -25.43
C ARG A 51 57.99 -27.78 -25.84
N ARG A 52 58.67 -28.87 -25.49
CA ARG A 52 59.57 -29.58 -26.41
C ARG A 52 58.81 -30.90 -26.68
N SER A 53 58.50 -31.34 -27.89
CA SER A 53 59.22 -31.32 -29.16
C SER A 53 58.19 -31.51 -30.30
N ALA A 54 58.39 -30.80 -31.41
CA ALA A 54 57.77 -31.16 -32.68
C ALA A 54 58.85 -31.02 -33.76
N ALA A 55 59.38 -32.16 -34.20
CA ALA A 55 60.27 -32.27 -35.35
C ALA A 55 59.70 -33.31 -36.32
N ARG A 56 59.11 -32.80 -37.41
CA ARG A 56 58.97 -33.31 -38.80
C ARG A 56 58.44 -34.74 -39.10
N PRO A 57 57.96 -34.98 -40.34
CA PRO A 57 56.77 -35.80 -40.60
C PRO A 57 57.06 -37.12 -41.32
N ALA A 58 56.18 -38.11 -41.14
CA ALA A 58 56.02 -39.23 -42.08
C ALA A 58 54.57 -39.77 -42.02
N LYS A 59 53.97 -39.98 -43.20
CA LYS A 59 52.74 -40.76 -43.47
C LYS A 59 53.18 -42.16 -43.95
N PRO A 60 52.27 -43.13 -44.20
CA PRO A 60 51.07 -43.52 -43.45
C PRO A 60 50.97 -45.07 -43.30
N SER A 61 50.26 -45.59 -42.30
CA SER A 61 49.65 -46.92 -42.41
C SER A 61 48.57 -47.09 -41.35
N GLY A 62 47.37 -47.46 -41.80
CA GLY A 62 46.22 -47.65 -40.95
C GLY A 62 46.31 -48.90 -40.09
N GLU A 63 45.71 -48.82 -38.92
CA GLU A 63 45.05 -49.96 -38.29
C GLU A 63 44.03 -49.45 -37.27
N ARG A 64 42.84 -50.05 -37.34
CA ARG A 64 41.70 -49.81 -36.47
C ARG A 64 42.13 -49.96 -35.01
N SER A 65 42.12 -48.85 -34.27
CA SER A 65 42.03 -48.88 -32.81
C SER A 65 40.80 -48.08 -32.39
N LYS A 66 39.97 -48.75 -31.59
CA LYS A 66 38.69 -48.30 -31.06
C LYS A 66 38.80 -46.88 -30.53
N ALA A 67 37.84 -46.02 -30.91
CA ALA A 67 37.68 -44.70 -30.34
C ALA A 67 37.51 -44.81 -28.82
N ALA A 68 38.61 -44.64 -28.09
CA ALA A 68 38.59 -44.41 -26.67
C ALA A 68 37.86 -43.07 -26.47
N VAL A 69 36.69 -43.13 -25.86
CA VAL A 69 36.02 -41.98 -25.26
C VAL A 69 37.06 -41.31 -24.37
N VAL A 70 37.56 -40.14 -24.79
CA VAL A 70 38.41 -39.31 -23.96
C VAL A 70 37.52 -38.88 -22.78
N GLN A 71 37.58 -39.63 -21.68
CA GLN A 71 36.98 -39.20 -20.43
C GLN A 71 37.66 -37.88 -20.07
N PRO A 72 36.89 -36.79 -19.89
CA PRO A 72 37.49 -35.54 -19.47
C PRO A 72 38.15 -35.77 -18.11
N SER A 73 39.39 -35.29 -17.97
CA SER A 73 40.16 -35.41 -16.73
C SER A 73 39.32 -34.94 -15.53
N PRO A 74 39.37 -35.64 -14.37
CA PRO A 74 38.47 -35.37 -13.23
C PRO A 74 38.50 -33.91 -12.77
N ALA A 75 39.63 -33.21 -12.93
CA ALA A 75 39.74 -31.78 -12.64
C ALA A 75 38.96 -30.87 -13.61
N ALA A 76 38.87 -31.23 -14.89
CA ALA A 76 38.11 -30.49 -15.90
C ALA A 76 36.60 -30.74 -15.78
N VAL A 77 36.20 -31.97 -15.43
CA VAL A 77 34.80 -32.32 -15.09
C VAL A 77 34.37 -31.61 -13.81
N ALA A 78 35.22 -31.58 -12.79
CA ALA A 78 34.97 -30.87 -11.54
C ALA A 78 34.88 -29.34 -11.74
N HIS A 79 35.74 -28.75 -12.57
CA HIS A 79 35.65 -27.32 -12.91
C HIS A 79 34.37 -26.99 -13.68
N ASN A 80 33.99 -27.82 -14.66
CA ASN A 80 32.74 -27.65 -15.40
C ASN A 80 31.51 -27.87 -14.51
N ALA A 81 31.56 -28.79 -13.56
CA ALA A 81 30.49 -29.03 -12.58
C ALA A 81 30.36 -27.85 -11.60
N GLU A 82 31.46 -27.29 -11.11
CA GLU A 82 31.47 -26.10 -10.25
C GLU A 82 30.96 -24.86 -11.01
N VAL A 83 31.34 -24.68 -12.27
CA VAL A 83 30.81 -23.62 -13.14
C VAL A 83 29.32 -23.81 -13.39
N ALA A 84 28.85 -25.04 -13.65
CA ALA A 84 27.43 -25.34 -13.80
C ALA A 84 26.64 -25.05 -12.51
N ARG A 85 27.21 -25.40 -11.34
CA ARG A 85 26.60 -25.09 -10.03
C ARG A 85 26.49 -23.60 -9.79
N ARG A 86 27.54 -22.82 -10.08
CA ARG A 86 27.52 -21.34 -10.00
C ARG A 86 26.50 -20.71 -10.94
N ILE A 87 26.35 -21.25 -12.15
CA ILE A 87 25.34 -20.79 -13.11
C ILE A 87 23.93 -21.12 -12.60
N ALA A 88 23.72 -22.30 -12.02
CA ALA A 88 22.44 -22.69 -11.42
C ALA A 88 22.09 -21.80 -10.22
N GLU A 89 23.02 -21.58 -9.29
CA GLU A 89 22.86 -20.68 -8.14
C GLU A 89 22.57 -19.23 -8.60
N ALA A 90 23.26 -18.74 -9.64
CA ALA A 90 23.00 -17.42 -10.20
C ALA A 90 21.59 -17.33 -10.82
N ARG A 91 21.15 -18.36 -11.55
CA ARG A 91 19.79 -18.44 -12.11
C ARG A 91 18.73 -18.48 -11.01
N GLU A 92 18.99 -19.21 -9.93
CA GLU A 92 18.07 -19.30 -8.79
C GLU A 92 17.96 -17.97 -8.04
N ARG A 93 19.08 -17.25 -7.83
CA ARG A 93 19.07 -15.89 -7.27
C ARG A 93 18.27 -14.93 -8.13
N ILE A 94 18.44 -15.00 -9.45
CA ILE A 94 17.68 -14.19 -10.41
C ILE A 94 16.19 -14.56 -10.36
N ALA A 95 15.84 -15.83 -10.24
CA ALA A 95 14.45 -16.28 -10.12
C ALA A 95 13.80 -15.78 -8.82
N LYS A 96 14.52 -15.84 -7.69
CA LYS A 96 14.07 -15.29 -6.40
C LYS A 96 13.86 -13.78 -6.47
N ALA A 97 14.79 -13.05 -7.07
CA ALA A 97 14.68 -11.60 -7.26
C ALA A 97 13.57 -11.16 -8.22
N LYS A 98 13.04 -12.08 -9.05
CA LYS A 98 11.91 -11.82 -9.95
C LYS A 98 10.56 -12.19 -9.35
N ASN A 99 10.55 -13.00 -8.30
CA ASN A 99 9.31 -13.51 -7.75
C ASN A 99 8.59 -12.42 -6.93
N LEU A 100 7.50 -11.90 -7.49
CA LEU A 100 6.61 -10.95 -6.81
C LEU A 100 5.46 -11.65 -6.07
N ALA A 101 5.42 -12.99 -6.06
CA ALA A 101 4.31 -13.72 -5.44
C ALA A 101 4.35 -13.53 -3.94
N THR A 102 3.20 -13.18 -3.39
CA THR A 102 3.03 -13.14 -1.94
C THR A 102 2.68 -14.55 -1.47
N PRO A 103 3.49 -15.16 -0.58
CA PRO A 103 3.08 -16.41 0.04
C PRO A 103 1.79 -16.18 0.84
N PRO A 104 0.84 -17.14 0.86
CA PRO A 104 -0.36 -17.00 1.66
C PRO A 104 0.02 -16.84 3.14
N GLU A 105 -0.51 -15.79 3.77
CA GLU A 105 -0.26 -15.50 5.18
C GLU A 105 -0.80 -16.65 6.05
N ASN A 106 0.08 -17.29 6.83
CA ASN A 106 -0.28 -18.44 7.67
C ASN A 106 -1.38 -18.03 8.66
N GLY A 107 -2.53 -18.70 8.59
CA GLY A 107 -3.62 -18.55 9.59
C GLY A 107 -4.92 -17.94 9.08
N ARG A 108 -4.98 -17.39 7.85
CA ARG A 108 -6.25 -16.96 7.25
C ARG A 108 -6.83 -18.06 6.37
N ALA A 109 -7.99 -18.58 6.75
CA ALA A 109 -8.72 -19.63 6.04
C ALA A 109 -8.79 -19.34 4.53
N LYS A 110 -8.38 -20.33 3.72
CA LYS A 110 -8.43 -20.49 2.24
C LYS A 110 -9.26 -19.43 1.47
N ARG A 111 -8.86 -18.16 1.50
CA ARG A 111 -9.37 -17.15 0.56
C ARG A 111 -8.52 -17.27 -0.70
N PRO A 112 -9.12 -17.33 -1.90
CA PRO A 112 -8.35 -17.28 -3.13
C PRO A 112 -7.59 -15.96 -3.13
N VAL A 113 -6.25 -16.03 -3.17
CA VAL A 113 -5.37 -14.86 -3.29
C VAL A 113 -5.73 -14.18 -4.59
N ARG A 114 -6.42 -13.04 -4.49
CA ARG A 114 -6.74 -12.18 -5.64
C ARG A 114 -5.63 -11.16 -5.77
N ASP A 115 -5.30 -10.85 -7.02
CA ASP A 115 -4.33 -9.79 -7.28
C ASP A 115 -4.92 -8.45 -6.84
N ARG A 116 -4.24 -7.76 -5.92
CA ARG A 116 -4.69 -6.47 -5.39
C ARG A 116 -3.50 -5.55 -5.19
N MET A 117 -3.70 -4.29 -5.54
CA MET A 117 -2.76 -3.23 -5.24
C MET A 117 -3.49 -2.04 -4.63
N VAL A 118 -2.94 -1.52 -3.53
CA VAL A 118 -3.51 -0.38 -2.79
C VAL A 118 -2.42 0.67 -2.65
N LEU A 119 -2.77 1.90 -2.97
CA LEU A 119 -1.93 3.08 -2.79
C LEU A 119 -2.55 3.96 -1.71
N MET A 120 -1.74 4.35 -0.72
CA MET A 120 -2.16 5.19 0.41
C MET A 120 -1.25 6.42 0.53
N VAL A 121 -1.83 7.58 0.81
CA VAL A 121 -1.07 8.80 1.14
C VAL A 121 -0.65 8.74 2.59
N ARG A 122 0.66 8.79 2.87
CA ARG A 122 1.18 8.89 4.25
C ARG A 122 1.60 10.31 4.60
N GLY A 123 1.71 11.19 3.62
CA GLY A 123 1.99 12.61 3.79
C GLY A 123 2.13 13.32 2.43
N PRO A 124 2.46 14.61 2.43
CA PRO A 124 2.60 15.41 1.20
C PRO A 124 3.72 14.88 0.28
N TYR A 125 4.73 14.23 0.86
CA TYR A 125 5.90 13.73 0.12
C TYR A 125 5.98 12.22 0.00
N TRP A 126 5.09 11.46 0.64
CA TRP A 126 5.23 10.01 0.77
C TRP A 126 3.94 9.27 0.44
N LEU A 127 4.04 8.38 -0.54
CA LEU A 127 3.04 7.39 -0.85
C LEU A 127 3.51 6.02 -0.38
N HIS A 128 2.59 5.25 0.18
CA HIS A 128 2.80 3.86 0.54
C HIS A 128 2.01 2.96 -0.41
N ALA A 129 2.73 2.20 -1.23
CA ALA A 129 2.16 1.20 -2.12
C ALA A 129 2.25 -0.18 -1.46
N PHE A 130 1.13 -0.89 -1.44
CA PHE A 130 1.04 -2.27 -0.97
C PHE A 130 0.42 -3.13 -2.07
N TRP A 131 0.96 -4.31 -2.32
CA TRP A 131 0.43 -5.23 -3.31
C TRP A 131 0.47 -6.68 -2.85
N GLU A 132 -0.51 -7.43 -3.33
CA GLU A 132 -0.63 -8.88 -3.23
C GLU A 132 -0.78 -9.42 -4.64
N VAL A 133 0.14 -10.28 -5.07
CA VAL A 133 0.14 -10.87 -6.42
C VAL A 133 0.12 -12.39 -6.29
N SER A 134 -0.79 -13.03 -7.01
CA SER A 134 -0.92 -14.48 -7.04
C SER A 134 0.14 -15.13 -7.94
N PRO A 135 0.60 -16.37 -7.62
CA PRO A 135 1.53 -17.10 -8.48
C PRO A 135 1.01 -17.30 -9.91
N ARG A 136 -0.30 -17.50 -10.08
CA ARG A 136 -0.95 -17.65 -11.39
C ARG A 136 -0.77 -16.43 -12.30
N SER A 137 -0.72 -15.23 -11.73
CA SER A 137 -0.52 -14.00 -12.49
C SER A 137 0.92 -13.84 -12.95
N ILE A 138 1.88 -14.38 -12.19
CA ILE A 138 3.28 -14.45 -12.59
C ILE A 138 3.47 -15.47 -13.71
N GLU A 139 2.83 -16.65 -13.61
CA GLU A 139 2.84 -17.65 -14.68
C GLU A 139 2.27 -17.06 -15.98
N ARG A 140 1.16 -16.32 -15.91
CA ARG A 140 0.60 -15.60 -17.07
C ARG A 140 1.59 -14.60 -17.66
N ALA A 141 2.26 -13.81 -16.82
CA ALA A 141 3.26 -12.86 -17.28
C ALA A 141 4.48 -13.56 -17.90
N GLN A 142 4.94 -14.67 -17.31
CA GLN A 142 6.03 -15.48 -17.85
C GLN A 142 5.66 -16.06 -19.23
N SER A 143 4.43 -16.58 -19.38
CA SER A 143 3.93 -17.06 -20.67
C SER A 143 3.80 -15.94 -21.71
N ALA A 144 3.36 -14.74 -21.29
CA ALA A 144 3.21 -13.59 -22.19
C ALA A 144 4.55 -13.00 -22.64
N LEU A 145 5.58 -13.06 -21.78
CA LEU A 145 6.92 -12.53 -22.03
C LEU A 145 7.83 -13.54 -22.74
N GLY A 146 7.55 -14.84 -22.62
CA GLY A 146 8.26 -15.91 -23.33
C GLY A 146 9.77 -15.84 -23.13
N GLN A 147 10.52 -15.68 -24.23
CA GLN A 147 11.99 -15.59 -24.21
C GLN A 147 12.51 -14.33 -23.50
N GLU A 148 11.73 -13.25 -23.47
CA GLU A 148 12.12 -11.98 -22.84
C GLU A 148 12.04 -12.02 -21.31
N TRP A 149 11.41 -13.06 -20.74
CA TRP A 149 11.33 -13.27 -19.29
C TRP A 149 12.71 -13.31 -18.62
N HIS A 150 13.72 -13.83 -19.33
CA HIS A 150 15.09 -13.90 -18.80
C HIS A 150 15.70 -12.53 -18.52
N GLY A 151 15.36 -11.51 -19.31
CA GLY A 151 15.79 -10.13 -19.11
C GLY A 151 14.83 -9.29 -18.26
N ALA A 152 13.65 -9.81 -17.93
CA ALA A 152 12.60 -9.06 -17.27
C ALA A 152 12.98 -8.66 -15.82
N ARG A 153 12.80 -7.38 -15.48
CA ARG A 153 12.95 -6.86 -14.11
C ARG A 153 11.59 -6.43 -13.56
N PRO A 154 11.29 -6.70 -12.29
CA PRO A 154 10.06 -6.19 -11.70
C PRO A 154 10.18 -4.68 -11.47
N VAL A 155 9.17 -3.94 -11.93
CA VAL A 155 9.15 -2.48 -11.93
C VAL A 155 7.81 -1.97 -11.44
N LEU A 156 7.88 -0.95 -10.60
CA LEU A 156 6.77 -0.12 -10.15
C LEU A 156 6.70 1.12 -11.03
N ARG A 157 5.60 1.29 -11.76
CA ARG A 157 5.38 2.40 -12.68
C ARG A 157 4.38 3.38 -12.06
N VAL A 158 4.81 4.62 -11.87
CA VAL A 158 4.00 5.71 -11.35
C VAL A 158 3.43 6.51 -12.51
N LEU A 159 2.10 6.55 -12.60
CA LEU A 159 1.33 7.23 -13.63
C LEU A 159 0.72 8.51 -13.04
N ARG A 160 0.93 9.65 -13.70
CA ARG A 160 0.14 10.87 -13.52
C ARG A 160 -1.20 10.67 -14.20
N ILE A 161 -2.29 11.01 -13.52
CA ILE A 161 -3.61 11.10 -14.12
C ILE A 161 -3.91 12.58 -14.30
N GLU A 162 -3.95 13.03 -15.54
CA GLU A 162 -4.43 14.36 -15.88
C GLU A 162 -5.91 14.26 -16.25
N SER A 163 -6.74 15.00 -15.53
CA SER A 163 -8.17 15.09 -15.81
C SER A 163 -8.44 16.42 -16.48
N GLY A 164 -8.49 16.45 -17.81
CA GLY A 164 -8.95 17.63 -18.55
C GLY A 164 -10.45 17.87 -18.33
N LEU A 165 -10.91 19.12 -18.47
CA LEU A 165 -12.33 19.49 -18.27
C LEU A 165 -13.31 18.78 -19.22
N GLN A 166 -12.85 18.18 -20.33
CA GLN A 166 -13.72 17.56 -21.35
C GLN A 166 -13.12 16.30 -22.03
N GLY A 167 -12.18 15.59 -21.39
CA GLY A 167 -11.51 14.43 -21.99
C GLY A 167 -11.41 13.20 -21.08
N SER A 168 -11.24 12.03 -21.69
CA SER A 168 -10.82 10.81 -20.98
C SER A 168 -9.52 11.08 -20.20
N PRO A 169 -9.36 10.58 -18.97
CA PRO A 169 -8.16 10.82 -18.18
C PRO A 169 -6.93 10.29 -18.92
N SER A 170 -5.98 11.18 -19.23
CA SER A 170 -4.69 10.78 -19.81
C SER A 170 -3.78 10.26 -18.69
N GLU A 171 -3.26 9.05 -18.85
CA GLU A 171 -2.29 8.44 -17.95
C GLU A 171 -0.88 8.67 -18.52
N GLN A 172 -0.06 9.49 -17.85
CA GLN A 172 1.33 9.74 -18.26
C GLN A 172 2.30 9.04 -17.30
N VAL A 173 3.28 8.30 -17.82
CA VAL A 173 4.32 7.69 -16.99
C VAL A 173 5.27 8.77 -16.48
N ILE A 174 5.31 8.96 -15.16
CA ILE A 174 6.24 9.90 -14.50
C ILE A 174 7.55 9.20 -14.16
N ARG A 175 7.46 7.98 -13.61
CA ARG A 175 8.60 7.29 -13.01
C ARG A 175 8.46 5.79 -13.08
N GLU A 176 9.60 5.13 -13.27
CA GLU A 176 9.75 3.67 -13.16
C GLU A 176 10.76 3.36 -12.06
N ILE A 177 10.36 2.55 -11.08
CA ILE A 177 11.16 2.18 -9.92
C ILE A 177 11.42 0.67 -10.00
N GLU A 178 12.68 0.27 -10.13
CA GLU A 178 13.03 -1.15 -10.08
C GLU A 178 12.84 -1.67 -8.66
N VAL A 179 12.01 -2.70 -8.51
CA VAL A 179 11.80 -3.37 -7.23
C VAL A 179 12.45 -4.74 -7.23
N HIS A 180 12.55 -5.35 -6.06
CA HIS A 180 13.13 -6.66 -5.88
C HIS A 180 12.03 -7.66 -5.52
N GLY A 181 12.21 -8.93 -5.88
CA GLY A 181 11.31 -10.01 -5.49
C GLY A 181 11.27 -10.21 -3.98
N GLY A 182 10.12 -10.67 -3.48
CA GLY A 182 9.88 -10.94 -2.06
C GLY A 182 9.43 -9.74 -1.22
N VAL A 183 9.33 -8.54 -1.80
CA VAL A 183 8.69 -7.39 -1.14
C VAL A 183 7.22 -7.27 -1.51
N LYS A 184 6.40 -6.84 -0.54
CA LYS A 184 4.94 -6.63 -0.68
C LYS A 184 4.53 -5.16 -0.56
N ASN A 185 5.48 -4.29 -0.20
CA ASN A 185 5.25 -2.88 -0.03
C ASN A 185 6.45 -2.05 -0.52
N TRP A 186 6.17 -0.78 -0.83
CA TRP A 186 7.19 0.20 -1.21
C TRP A 186 6.75 1.61 -0.82
N PHE A 187 7.72 2.45 -0.49
CA PHE A 187 7.51 3.88 -0.27
C PHE A 187 7.99 4.66 -1.48
N ILE A 188 7.14 5.54 -1.98
CA ILE A 188 7.40 6.37 -3.16
C ILE A 188 7.44 7.82 -2.71
N ASP A 189 8.54 8.51 -3.01
CA ASP A 189 8.69 9.94 -2.81
C ASP A 189 7.95 10.71 -3.91
N VAL A 190 7.14 11.69 -3.50
CA VAL A 190 6.42 12.60 -4.38
C VAL A 190 6.88 14.01 -4.08
N ARG A 191 7.38 14.72 -5.09
CA ARG A 191 7.90 16.09 -4.93
C ARG A 191 6.87 17.18 -5.24
N GLU A 192 5.86 16.83 -6.04
CA GLU A 192 4.84 17.75 -6.54
C GLU A 192 3.45 17.16 -6.28
N PRO A 193 2.44 17.95 -5.89
CA PRO A 193 1.07 17.48 -5.79
C PRO A 193 0.58 17.02 -7.15
N LEU A 194 0.22 15.75 -7.23
CA LEU A 194 -0.28 15.13 -8.44
C LEU A 194 -1.26 14.02 -8.11
N ARG A 195 -2.26 13.87 -8.97
CA ARG A 195 -3.14 12.71 -8.96
C ARG A 195 -2.38 11.56 -9.59
N CYS A 196 -2.06 10.54 -8.81
CA CYS A 196 -1.29 9.38 -9.25
C CYS A 196 -2.07 8.08 -9.18
N ARG A 197 -1.67 7.17 -10.04
CA ARG A 197 -1.96 5.75 -9.97
C ARG A 197 -0.66 5.00 -10.17
N VAL A 198 -0.56 3.81 -9.59
CA VAL A 198 0.65 3.01 -9.67
C VAL A 198 0.31 1.64 -10.23
N GLU A 199 1.17 1.15 -11.10
CA GLU A 199 1.11 -0.20 -11.66
C GLU A 199 2.36 -0.97 -11.26
N ILE A 200 2.18 -2.25 -10.94
CA ILE A 200 3.28 -3.18 -10.75
C ILE A 200 3.33 -4.16 -11.90
N GLY A 201 4.52 -4.42 -12.42
CA GLY A 201 4.69 -5.26 -13.59
C GLY A 201 6.12 -5.67 -13.84
N TYR A 202 6.35 -6.25 -15.01
CA TYR A 202 7.67 -6.64 -15.49
C TYR A 202 8.07 -5.79 -16.69
N ARG A 203 9.31 -5.29 -16.66
CA ARG A 203 9.92 -4.55 -17.76
C ARG A 203 10.96 -5.43 -18.44
N THR A 204 10.81 -5.65 -19.75
CA THR A 204 11.75 -6.42 -20.55
C THR A 204 13.00 -5.62 -20.89
N SER A 205 14.06 -6.30 -21.32
CA SER A 205 15.25 -5.66 -21.89
C SER A 205 14.94 -4.86 -23.17
N THR A 206 13.84 -5.17 -23.84
CA THR A 206 13.34 -4.46 -25.03
C THR A 206 12.53 -3.21 -24.69
N GLY A 207 12.31 -2.92 -23.40
CA GLY A 207 11.56 -1.75 -22.94
C GLY A 207 10.05 -1.94 -22.90
N ARG A 208 9.55 -3.14 -23.23
CA ARG A 208 8.13 -3.48 -23.12
C ARG A 208 7.77 -3.67 -21.65
N PHE A 209 6.69 -3.04 -21.22
CA PHE A 209 6.14 -3.19 -19.88
C PHE A 209 4.90 -4.07 -19.90
N HIS A 210 4.87 -5.07 -19.04
CA HIS A 210 3.72 -5.93 -18.82
C HIS A 210 3.17 -5.67 -17.42
N ALA A 211 2.02 -4.99 -17.34
CA ALA A 211 1.33 -4.69 -16.10
C ALA A 211 0.65 -5.94 -15.53
N LEU A 212 0.83 -6.19 -14.23
CA LEU A 212 0.16 -7.26 -13.49
C LEU A 212 -1.09 -6.73 -12.78
N VAL A 213 -0.90 -5.67 -12.00
CA VAL A 213 -1.92 -5.11 -11.11
C VAL A 213 -1.81 -3.59 -11.11
N ARG A 214 -2.96 -2.95 -10.97
CA ARG A 214 -3.14 -1.50 -10.97
C ARG A 214 -3.78 -1.05 -9.66
N SER A 215 -3.31 0.07 -9.11
CA SER A 215 -3.84 0.64 -7.87
C SER A 215 -5.09 1.51 -8.07
N ASN A 216 -5.73 1.87 -6.96
CA ASN A 216 -6.64 3.01 -6.88
C ASN A 216 -5.92 4.31 -7.29
N ALA A 217 -6.70 5.28 -7.81
CA ALA A 217 -6.20 6.62 -8.06
C ALA A 217 -6.23 7.42 -6.76
N VAL A 218 -5.14 8.11 -6.47
CA VAL A 218 -4.94 8.86 -5.23
C VAL A 218 -4.50 10.26 -5.57
N ASN A 219 -4.96 11.25 -4.81
CA ASN A 219 -4.51 12.63 -4.95
C ASN A 219 -3.50 12.94 -3.83
N THR A 220 -2.31 13.42 -4.19
CA THR A 220 -1.34 13.88 -3.19
C THR A 220 -1.59 15.36 -2.88
N PRO A 221 -1.69 15.73 -1.59
CA PRO A 221 -1.88 17.13 -1.19
C PRO A 221 -0.63 17.96 -1.50
N ALA A 222 -0.78 19.27 -1.69
CA ALA A 222 0.32 20.17 -1.96
C ALA A 222 1.25 20.33 -0.76
N ALA A 223 2.56 20.31 -1.01
CA ALA A 223 3.62 20.58 -0.03
C ALA A 223 3.45 21.90 0.74
N SER A 224 2.77 22.87 0.12
CA SER A 224 2.45 24.18 0.71
C SER A 224 1.39 24.10 1.82
N GLN A 225 0.73 22.96 1.99
CA GLN A 225 -0.10 22.68 3.16
C GLN A 225 0.80 22.02 4.22
N CYS A 226 1.69 22.83 4.79
CA CYS A 226 1.81 22.74 6.24
C CYS A 226 0.39 23.03 6.75
N ASP A 227 -0.18 22.07 7.47
CA ASP A 227 -1.49 22.17 8.09
C ASP A 227 -2.72 21.73 7.24
N THR A 228 -2.71 20.49 6.73
CA THR A 228 -3.96 19.77 6.39
C THR A 228 -4.81 19.43 7.61
N LEU A 229 -4.27 19.62 8.82
CA LEU A 229 -5.07 19.70 10.03
C LEU A 229 -5.81 21.05 10.05
N ASP A 230 -5.18 22.23 9.85
CA ASP A 230 -5.87 23.54 9.71
C ASP A 230 -6.88 23.64 8.56
N ALA A 231 -6.62 23.05 7.39
CA ALA A 231 -7.59 23.10 6.30
C ALA A 231 -8.86 22.26 6.57
N HIS A 232 -8.75 21.17 7.35
CA HIS A 232 -9.87 20.35 7.79
C HIS A 232 -10.33 20.66 9.22
N TRP A 233 -9.66 21.57 9.93
CA TRP A 233 -10.11 22.03 11.25
C TRP A 233 -11.49 22.66 11.11
N GLY A 234 -11.82 23.35 10.03
CA GLY A 234 -13.20 23.83 9.80
C GLY A 234 -14.26 22.72 9.86
N ASP A 235 -13.96 21.54 9.32
CA ASP A 235 -14.85 20.37 9.34
C ASP A 235 -14.80 19.65 10.71
N ILE A 236 -13.61 19.57 11.31
CA ILE A 236 -13.34 18.90 12.60
C ILE A 236 -13.84 19.74 13.79
N ILE A 237 -13.87 21.07 13.69
CA ILE A 237 -14.40 22.02 14.69
C ILE A 237 -15.89 21.79 14.88
N ASN A 238 -16.63 21.49 13.81
CA ASN A 238 -18.07 21.22 13.91
C ASN A 238 -18.36 19.89 14.63
N ASP A 239 -17.45 18.92 14.49
CA ASP A 239 -17.60 17.57 15.05
C ASP A 239 -16.62 17.30 16.22
N CYS A 240 -15.98 18.32 16.80
CA CYS A 240 -14.91 18.13 17.78
C CYS A 240 -15.42 17.42 19.03
N ASP A 241 -16.61 17.79 19.51
CA ASP A 241 -17.27 17.16 20.66
C ASP A 241 -17.57 15.69 20.38
N ARG A 242 -17.95 15.36 19.14
CA ARG A 242 -18.24 13.99 18.71
C ARG A 242 -16.96 13.16 18.57
N ILE A 243 -15.89 13.73 18.04
CA ILE A 243 -14.59 13.07 17.89
C ILE A 243 -13.97 12.80 19.26
N TYR A 244 -14.05 13.77 20.17
CA TYR A 244 -13.63 13.61 21.56
C TYR A 244 -14.46 12.54 22.28
N ALA A 245 -15.78 12.50 22.06
CA ALA A 245 -16.66 11.45 22.60
C ALA A 245 -16.32 10.05 22.08
N MET A 246 -16.05 9.90 20.78
CA MET A 246 -15.66 8.61 20.18
C MET A 246 -14.30 8.11 20.67
N SER A 247 -13.41 9.01 21.10
CA SER A 247 -12.12 8.66 21.69
C SER A 247 -12.20 8.28 23.18
N GLY A 248 -13.40 8.30 23.77
CA GLY A 248 -13.61 7.99 25.18
C GLY A 248 -13.40 9.17 26.14
N GLY A 249 -13.23 10.39 25.63
CA GLY A 249 -12.90 11.58 26.44
C GLY A 249 -13.97 12.02 27.44
N PHE A 250 -15.21 11.54 27.32
CA PHE A 250 -16.27 11.77 28.32
C PHE A 250 -16.47 10.59 29.29
N SER A 251 -15.65 9.53 29.18
CA SER A 251 -15.72 8.37 30.09
C SER A 251 -14.74 8.56 31.24
N PRO A 252 -15.16 8.44 32.52
CA PRO A 252 -14.31 8.66 33.69
C PRO A 252 -13.07 7.74 33.75
N GLU A 253 -13.06 6.66 32.96
CA GLU A 253 -12.03 5.63 32.97
C GLU A 253 -10.93 5.85 31.91
N ASN A 254 -11.15 6.69 30.89
CA ASN A 254 -10.26 6.78 29.75
C ASN A 254 -10.19 8.19 29.13
N ASN A 255 -9.87 9.17 29.98
CA ASN A 255 -9.64 10.55 29.56
C ASN A 255 -8.31 10.67 28.81
N SER A 256 -8.37 10.86 27.49
CA SER A 256 -7.18 11.24 26.71
C SER A 256 -6.90 12.73 26.92
N THR A 257 -6.20 13.09 27.99
CA THR A 257 -5.79 14.46 28.32
C THR A 257 -4.98 15.11 27.18
N GLU A 258 -4.14 14.34 26.49
CA GLU A 258 -3.33 14.84 25.36
C GLU A 258 -4.18 15.36 24.19
N LEU A 259 -5.29 14.68 23.87
CA LEU A 259 -6.21 15.14 22.82
C LEU A 259 -7.03 16.34 23.28
N GLN A 260 -7.39 16.38 24.56
CA GLN A 260 -8.09 17.50 25.15
C GLN A 260 -7.24 18.78 25.09
N GLU A 261 -5.99 18.73 25.55
CA GLU A 261 -5.06 19.86 25.53
C GLU A 261 -4.82 20.39 24.11
N LEU A 262 -4.67 19.49 23.13
CA LEU A 262 -4.48 19.86 21.72
C LEU A 262 -5.71 20.56 21.14
N PHE A 263 -6.92 20.11 21.49
CA PHE A 263 -8.14 20.79 21.09
C PHE A 263 -8.32 22.13 21.81
N GLU A 264 -8.04 22.21 23.11
CA GLU A 264 -8.16 23.44 23.91
C GLU A 264 -7.19 24.54 23.46
N GLU A 265 -5.93 24.19 23.14
CA GLU A 265 -4.92 25.12 22.63
C GLU A 265 -5.30 25.71 21.26
N ARG A 266 -5.92 24.89 20.39
CA ARG A 266 -6.29 25.28 19.02
C ARG A 266 -7.64 25.98 18.93
N LEU A 267 -8.66 25.52 19.66
CA LEU A 267 -10.01 26.11 19.67
C LEU A 267 -10.12 27.32 20.62
N ARG A 268 -9.15 27.51 21.53
CA ARG A 268 -9.20 28.49 22.63
C ARG A 268 -10.50 28.41 23.44
N ARG A 269 -11.08 27.22 23.50
CA ARG A 269 -12.32 26.91 24.19
C ARG A 269 -12.10 25.64 25.02
N PRO A 270 -12.55 25.58 26.29
CA PRO A 270 -12.52 24.35 27.06
C PRO A 270 -13.36 23.27 26.36
N MET A 271 -12.77 22.10 26.15
CA MET A 271 -13.43 20.94 25.58
C MET A 271 -13.90 20.03 26.72
N GLY A 272 -15.18 19.69 26.72
CA GLY A 272 -15.80 18.92 27.81
C GLY A 272 -16.90 19.68 28.53
N PRO A 273 -17.62 19.03 29.48
CA PRO A 273 -18.41 19.80 30.44
C PRO A 273 -17.49 20.83 31.07
N PRO A 274 -17.92 22.10 31.25
CA PRO A 274 -17.06 23.13 31.80
C PRO A 274 -16.45 22.59 33.09
N SER A 275 -15.13 22.35 33.08
CA SER A 275 -14.40 22.15 34.32
C SER A 275 -14.76 23.36 35.17
N ALA A 276 -15.18 23.12 36.42
CA ALA A 276 -15.74 24.11 37.32
C ALA A 276 -14.74 25.25 37.56
N VAL A 277 -14.61 26.14 36.58
CA VAL A 277 -14.10 27.48 36.76
C VAL A 277 -15.13 28.11 37.66
N ARG A 278 -14.66 28.45 38.85
CA ARG A 278 -15.31 29.20 39.91
C ARG A 278 -16.14 30.35 39.30
N ALA A 279 -17.36 30.04 38.87
CA ALA A 279 -18.36 31.03 38.54
C ALA A 279 -18.72 31.62 39.90
N GLU A 280 -18.34 32.87 40.12
CA GLU A 280 -18.81 33.56 41.31
C GLU A 280 -20.34 33.51 41.29
N PRO A 281 -20.99 33.13 42.40
CA PRO A 281 -22.44 33.07 42.43
C PRO A 281 -22.98 34.44 42.04
N ALA A 282 -23.85 34.47 41.04
CA ALA A 282 -24.64 35.66 40.78
C ALA A 282 -25.46 35.90 42.06
N VAL A 283 -25.21 37.03 42.71
CA VAL A 283 -25.94 37.49 43.89
C VAL A 283 -27.03 38.44 43.42
N ASP A 284 -28.25 38.22 43.88
CA ASP A 284 -29.37 39.12 43.71
C ASP A 284 -29.07 40.44 44.46
N ASP A 285 -29.85 41.51 44.20
CA ASP A 285 -29.74 42.82 44.87
C ASP A 285 -29.85 42.74 46.42
N GLU A 286 -30.35 41.60 46.94
CA GLU A 286 -30.50 41.31 48.37
C GLU A 286 -29.39 40.39 48.96
N GLY A 287 -28.38 40.01 48.17
CA GLY A 287 -27.22 39.25 48.66
C GLY A 287 -27.45 37.75 48.87
N GLU A 288 -28.58 37.22 48.42
CA GLU A 288 -28.84 35.77 48.33
C GLU A 288 -28.16 35.18 47.08
N PRO A 289 -27.71 33.91 47.11
CA PRO A 289 -27.16 33.26 45.93
C PRO A 289 -28.29 32.86 44.95
N VAL A 290 -28.24 33.35 43.70
CA VAL A 290 -29.09 32.86 42.61
C VAL A 290 -28.68 31.41 42.30
N VAL A 291 -29.31 30.44 42.94
CA VAL A 291 -29.23 29.03 42.53
C VAL A 291 -30.01 28.91 41.23
N THR A 292 -29.31 29.06 40.10
CA THR A 292 -29.92 28.78 38.80
C THR A 292 -30.28 27.30 38.80
N ALA A 293 -31.57 26.96 38.84
CA ALA A 293 -32.02 25.58 38.83
C ALA A 293 -31.58 24.91 37.53
N PHE A 294 -30.56 24.06 37.60
CA PHE A 294 -30.08 23.29 36.46
C PHE A 294 -31.11 22.18 36.13
N GLN A 295 -31.88 22.39 35.07
CA GLN A 295 -32.91 21.45 34.63
C GLN A 295 -32.45 20.70 33.37
N LEU A 296 -32.36 19.37 33.45
CA LEU A 296 -32.14 18.49 32.30
C LEU A 296 -33.44 17.71 32.03
N GLU A 297 -34.10 18.05 30.92
CA GLU A 297 -35.27 17.31 30.43
C GLU A 297 -34.85 16.43 29.25
N VAL A 298 -35.27 15.17 29.27
CA VAL A 298 -34.90 14.18 28.24
C VAL A 298 -36.17 13.58 27.67
N ASP A 299 -36.33 13.68 26.36
CA ASP A 299 -37.38 13.01 25.60
C ASP A 299 -36.85 12.09 24.52
N ALA A 300 -37.70 11.17 24.08
CA ALA A 300 -37.36 10.13 23.12
C ALA A 300 -38.55 9.81 22.21
N GLU A 301 -38.23 9.45 20.97
CA GLU A 301 -39.20 9.00 19.97
C GLU A 301 -38.66 7.76 19.26
N LEU A 302 -39.56 6.97 18.70
CA LEU A 302 -39.26 5.76 17.96
C LEU A 302 -39.61 5.95 16.48
N ILE A 303 -38.65 5.66 15.59
CA ILE A 303 -38.93 5.58 14.15
C ILE A 303 -38.97 4.11 13.74
N VAL A 304 -40.12 3.67 13.22
CA VAL A 304 -40.35 2.30 12.76
C VAL A 304 -40.21 2.25 11.24
N TYR A 305 -39.29 1.41 10.77
CA TYR A 305 -39.10 1.11 9.35
C TYR A 305 -39.64 -0.27 9.03
N GLY A 306 -40.26 -0.42 7.86
CA GLY A 306 -40.68 -1.72 7.37
C GLY A 306 -40.82 -1.74 5.85
N ALA A 307 -41.01 -2.94 5.33
CA ALA A 307 -41.24 -3.19 3.91
C ALA A 307 -42.39 -4.20 3.77
N THR A 308 -43.24 -3.97 2.78
CA THR A 308 -44.39 -4.80 2.42
C THR A 308 -44.61 -4.72 0.91
N ARG A 309 -45.67 -5.34 0.39
CA ARG A 309 -46.06 -5.15 -1.02
C ARG A 309 -46.47 -3.69 -1.27
N PRO A 310 -46.16 -3.09 -2.44
CA PRO A 310 -46.50 -1.70 -2.74
C PRO A 310 -47.99 -1.35 -2.67
N ASP A 311 -48.86 -2.35 -2.85
CA ASP A 311 -50.32 -2.25 -2.80
C ASP A 311 -50.91 -2.52 -1.41
N ALA A 312 -50.10 -2.92 -0.42
CA ALA A 312 -50.60 -3.29 0.89
C ALA A 312 -51.02 -2.07 1.73
N TYR A 313 -52.12 -2.24 2.46
CA TYR A 313 -52.54 -1.29 3.48
C TYR A 313 -51.89 -1.64 4.82
N VAL A 314 -51.13 -0.70 5.39
CA VAL A 314 -50.41 -0.90 6.66
C VAL A 314 -51.01 0.02 7.71
N THR A 315 -51.22 -0.51 8.92
CA THR A 315 -51.56 0.29 10.09
C THR A 315 -50.60 0.05 11.24
N LEU A 316 -50.37 1.10 12.04
CA LEU A 316 -49.60 1.06 13.29
C LEU A 316 -50.51 1.60 14.39
N GLN A 317 -50.76 0.81 15.45
CA GLN A 317 -51.72 1.16 16.51
C GLN A 317 -53.15 1.47 15.99
N GLY A 318 -53.50 0.96 14.80
CA GLY A 318 -54.78 1.27 14.14
C GLY A 318 -54.74 2.50 13.23
N GLU A 319 -53.67 3.30 13.27
CA GLU A 319 -53.50 4.45 12.38
C GLU A 319 -52.89 4.04 11.02
N PRO A 320 -53.40 4.56 9.89
CA PRO A 320 -52.88 4.22 8.56
C PRO A 320 -51.46 4.75 8.32
N VAL A 321 -50.55 3.89 7.85
CA VAL A 321 -49.19 4.26 7.48
C VAL A 321 -49.06 4.28 5.96
N LYS A 322 -48.53 5.39 5.43
CA LYS A 322 -48.28 5.53 3.99
C LYS A 322 -47.15 4.61 3.54
N VAL A 323 -47.49 3.66 2.67
CA VAL A 323 -46.50 2.81 1.97
C VAL A 323 -46.05 3.53 0.69
N GLN A 324 -44.74 3.52 0.44
CA GLN A 324 -44.13 4.09 -0.75
C GLN A 324 -44.30 3.17 -1.96
N PRO A 325 -44.15 3.67 -3.20
CA PRO A 325 -44.25 2.86 -4.42
C PRO A 325 -43.26 1.69 -4.49
N ASP A 326 -42.16 1.76 -3.75
CA ASP A 326 -41.15 0.70 -3.61
C ASP A 326 -41.51 -0.36 -2.55
N GLY A 327 -42.66 -0.21 -1.87
CA GLY A 327 -43.13 -1.10 -0.81
C GLY A 327 -42.60 -0.76 0.59
N THR A 328 -41.79 0.28 0.75
CA THR A 328 -41.22 0.66 2.06
C THR A 328 -42.12 1.64 2.82
N PHE A 329 -42.05 1.63 4.15
CA PHE A 329 -42.73 2.62 4.98
C PHE A 329 -41.85 3.05 6.16
N ARG A 330 -42.10 4.27 6.63
CA ARG A 330 -41.50 4.85 7.84
C ARG A 330 -42.56 5.58 8.64
N VAL A 331 -42.58 5.39 9.95
CA VAL A 331 -43.49 6.11 10.87
C VAL A 331 -42.72 6.50 12.13
N ARG A 332 -42.95 7.73 12.60
CA ARG A 332 -42.40 8.27 13.86
C ARG A 332 -43.49 8.19 14.91
N VAL A 333 -43.15 7.67 16.08
CA VAL A 333 -44.06 7.37 17.19
C VAL A 333 -43.47 7.97 18.46
N ASP A 334 -44.28 8.66 19.24
CA ASP A 334 -43.86 9.16 20.53
C ASP A 334 -43.52 7.99 21.47
N MET A 335 -42.41 8.10 22.20
CA MET A 335 -41.98 7.06 23.12
C MET A 335 -42.08 7.56 24.56
N PRO A 336 -43.28 7.52 25.17
CA PRO A 336 -43.45 7.92 26.57
C PRO A 336 -42.78 6.90 27.50
N ASN A 337 -42.43 7.36 28.70
CA ASN A 337 -41.91 6.50 29.76
C ASN A 337 -42.98 5.43 30.10
N LYS A 338 -42.58 4.17 30.25
CA LYS A 338 -43.37 2.89 30.31
C LYS A 338 -43.16 2.00 29.08
N ARG A 339 -43.59 0.75 29.22
CA ARG A 339 -43.64 -0.24 28.14
C ARG A 339 -44.76 0.09 27.13
N GLN A 340 -44.37 0.27 25.88
CA GLN A 340 -45.24 0.44 24.72
C GLN A 340 -45.37 -0.86 23.94
N VAL A 341 -46.58 -1.17 23.49
CA VAL A 341 -46.86 -2.30 22.61
C VAL A 341 -47.48 -1.75 21.32
N LEU A 342 -46.77 -1.96 20.21
CA LEU A 342 -47.04 -1.38 18.91
C LEU A 342 -47.44 -2.51 17.95
N PRO A 343 -48.74 -2.77 17.77
CA PRO A 343 -49.21 -3.69 16.75
C PRO A 343 -49.11 -3.03 15.37
N ILE A 344 -48.48 -3.75 14.44
CA ILE A 344 -48.28 -3.37 13.05
C ILE A 344 -49.03 -4.39 12.21
N ILE A 345 -50.01 -3.94 11.44
CA ILE A 345 -50.87 -4.81 10.65
C ILE A 345 -50.70 -4.45 9.19
N ALA A 346 -50.38 -5.44 8.35
CA ALA A 346 -50.39 -5.31 6.90
C ALA A 346 -51.53 -6.17 6.32
N SER A 347 -52.34 -5.58 5.46
CA SER A 347 -53.43 -6.26 4.74
C SER A 347 -53.35 -6.01 3.24
N VAL A 348 -53.57 -7.05 2.45
CA VAL A 348 -53.62 -6.96 0.98
C VAL A 348 -55.01 -6.44 0.55
N PRO A 349 -55.12 -5.60 -0.50
CA PRO A 349 -56.39 -5.05 -0.99
C PRO A 349 -57.41 -6.13 -1.36
N ASP A 350 -56.95 -7.26 -1.88
CA ASP A 350 -57.78 -8.39 -2.32
C ASP A 350 -58.38 -9.21 -1.16
N GLY A 351 -58.11 -8.82 0.10
CA GLY A 351 -58.57 -9.52 1.30
C GLY A 351 -57.91 -10.89 1.54
N GLY A 352 -57.06 -11.36 0.63
CA GLY A 352 -56.46 -12.70 0.66
C GLY A 352 -55.36 -12.92 1.71
N GLY A 353 -54.98 -11.90 2.48
CA GLY A 353 -53.95 -12.05 3.51
C GLY A 353 -53.84 -10.86 4.45
N ARG A 354 -53.68 -11.17 5.74
CA ARG A 354 -53.39 -10.21 6.81
C ARG A 354 -52.25 -10.75 7.65
N GLN A 355 -51.24 -9.92 7.89
CA GLN A 355 -50.12 -10.22 8.78
C GLN A 355 -50.08 -9.20 9.91
N THR A 356 -49.86 -9.67 11.13
CA THR A 356 -49.72 -8.81 12.32
C THR A 356 -48.35 -9.06 12.94
N VAL A 357 -47.61 -7.98 13.17
CA VAL A 357 -46.34 -7.96 13.90
C VAL A 357 -46.55 -7.12 15.15
N VAL A 358 -46.28 -7.69 16.31
CA VAL A 358 -46.39 -6.95 17.59
C VAL A 358 -44.98 -6.62 18.06
N MET A 359 -44.68 -5.33 18.16
CA MET A 359 -43.40 -4.84 18.66
C MET A 359 -43.58 -4.27 20.07
N ALA A 360 -42.81 -4.75 21.04
CA ALA A 360 -42.82 -4.22 22.40
C ALA A 360 -41.51 -3.48 22.67
N VAL A 361 -41.61 -2.21 23.09
CA VAL A 361 -40.46 -1.35 23.40
C VAL A 361 -40.70 -0.76 24.78
N GLU A 362 -39.67 -0.68 25.63
CA GLU A 362 -39.79 -0.12 26.98
C GLU A 362 -38.84 1.06 27.15
N ARG A 363 -39.40 2.21 27.58
CA ARG A 363 -38.62 3.36 28.04
C ARG A 363 -38.72 3.41 29.56
N ASN A 364 -37.57 3.47 30.22
CA ASN A 364 -37.46 3.73 31.66
C ASN A 364 -36.50 4.91 31.86
N THR A 365 -37.07 6.10 32.02
CA THR A 365 -36.33 7.33 32.33
C THR A 365 -36.37 7.55 33.84
N LYS A 366 -35.18 7.55 34.46
CA LYS A 366 -34.99 7.86 35.87
C LYS A 366 -34.14 9.12 35.97
N ALA A 367 -34.70 10.18 36.53
CA ALA A 367 -33.93 11.34 36.93
C ALA A 367 -33.13 10.98 38.20
N MET A 368 -31.86 11.33 38.22
CA MET A 368 -31.04 11.27 39.42
C MET A 368 -31.02 12.66 40.06
N GLU A 369 -30.80 12.72 41.37
CA GLU A 369 -30.63 14.01 42.05
C GLU A 369 -29.46 14.75 41.39
N PRO A 370 -29.64 16.05 41.09
CA PRO A 370 -28.56 16.86 40.55
C PRO A 370 -27.44 16.89 41.58
N TYR A 371 -26.20 16.63 41.12
CA TYR A 371 -25.04 16.69 42.00
C TYR A 371 -24.72 18.16 42.31
N SER A 372 -25.11 18.63 43.50
CA SER A 372 -24.55 19.85 44.09
C SER A 372 -23.25 19.49 44.80
N ARG A 373 -22.16 20.18 44.47
CA ARG A 373 -20.99 20.19 45.35
C ARG A 373 -21.39 21.02 46.57
N ASP A 374 -21.62 20.35 47.70
CA ASP A 374 -21.73 21.03 48.98
C ASP A 374 -20.41 21.75 49.24
N LEU A 375 -20.45 23.09 49.24
CA LEU A 375 -19.31 23.95 49.54
C LEU A 375 -19.08 24.01 51.06
N HIS A 376 -18.99 22.88 51.77
CA HIS A 376 -18.62 22.84 53.19
C HIS A 376 -17.71 21.65 53.47
N ASP A 377 -16.40 21.93 53.56
CA ASP A 377 -15.54 21.59 54.71
C ASP A 377 -14.10 22.02 54.38
N GLU A 378 -13.74 23.24 54.79
CA GLU A 378 -12.36 23.65 55.16
C GLU A 378 -12.27 23.77 56.68
#